data_AF-A0A0D2L6R4-F1
#
_entry.id   AF-A0A0D2L6R4-F1
#
_cell.length_a   1.000
_cell.length_b   1.000
_cell.length_c   1.000
_cell.angle_alpha   90.00
_cell.angle_beta   90.00
_cell.angle_gamma   90.00
#
_symmetry.space_group_name_H-M   'P 1'
#
loop_
_entity.id
_entity.type
_entity.pdbx_description
1 polymer ?
#
loop_
_entity_poly.entity_id
_entity_poly.type
_entity_poly.pdbx_seq_one_letter_code
_entity_poly.pdbx_strand_id
1 'polypeptide(L)'
;MELQELKPLVEGAGVLSGPGLRAIAAIDDSVDLDEFRMFSFKILPCSRRTSHDWTSCPFAHPGEKARRRDPRLFSYLAVPCPDVKQRPD
;
A
#
# COMPACT_ATOMS: atom_id res chain seq x y z
N MET A 1 -32.00 25.77 19.56
CA MET A 1 -31.00 25.94 18.49
C MET A 1 -29.93 24.91 18.78
N GLU A 2 -30.03 23.81 18.05
CA GLU A 2 -29.27 22.57 18.25
C GLU A 2 -27.79 22.83 17.92
N LEU A 3 -26.90 22.59 18.89
CA LEU A 3 -25.47 22.50 18.62
C LEU A 3 -25.21 21.10 18.08
N GLN A 4 -24.63 21.06 16.88
CA GLN A 4 -24.30 19.83 16.17
C GLN A 4 -23.29 19.01 16.97
N GLU A 5 -23.70 17.80 17.35
CA GLU A 5 -22.86 16.77 17.97
C GLU A 5 -21.75 16.35 16.98
N LEU A 6 -20.50 16.70 17.32
CA LEU A 6 -19.30 16.17 16.67
C LEU A 6 -19.17 14.68 17.02
N LYS A 7 -19.35 13.79 16.03
CA LYS A 7 -19.11 12.36 16.20
C LYS A 7 -17.63 12.07 16.51
N PRO A 8 -17.32 11.26 17.52
CA PRO A 8 -15.94 10.86 17.80
C PRO A 8 -15.42 9.95 16.68
N LEU A 9 -14.29 10.33 16.10
CA LEU A 9 -13.45 9.45 15.30
C LEU A 9 -12.54 8.70 16.28
N VAL A 10 -12.81 7.40 16.49
CA VAL A 10 -11.90 6.24 16.56
C VAL A 10 -12.52 5.17 17.44
N GLU A 11 -12.46 3.91 17.01
CA GLU A 11 -12.10 2.76 17.87
C GLU A 11 -12.04 1.49 17.01
N GLY A 12 -10.89 0.81 17.02
CA GLY A 12 -10.72 -0.45 16.30
C GLY A 12 -9.28 -0.90 16.08
N ALA A 13 -8.42 -0.80 17.09
CA ALA A 13 -7.13 -1.48 17.10
C ALA A 13 -7.34 -2.98 17.35
N GLY A 14 -7.16 -3.80 16.31
CA GLY A 14 -7.20 -5.26 16.41
C GLY A 14 -5.85 -5.86 15.97
N VAL A 15 -5.09 -6.35 16.94
CA VAL A 15 -3.72 -6.88 16.81
C VAL A 15 -3.74 -8.41 16.58
N LEU A 16 -2.63 -8.94 16.03
CA LEU A 16 -2.07 -10.33 16.12
C LEU A 16 -2.51 -11.34 15.03
N SER A 17 -1.67 -12.21 14.44
CA SER A 17 -0.35 -12.77 14.79
C SER A 17 0.42 -13.30 13.56
N GLY A 18 1.72 -13.04 13.49
CA GLY A 18 2.67 -13.72 12.60
C GLY A 18 4.10 -13.15 12.74
N PRO A 19 5.13 -13.97 12.96
CA PRO A 19 6.50 -13.48 13.12
C PRO A 19 7.09 -13.23 11.74
N GLY A 20 7.02 -11.99 11.22
CA GLY A 20 7.77 -11.67 10.01
C GLY A 20 7.37 -10.42 9.23
N LEU A 21 6.20 -9.83 9.43
CA LEU A 21 5.82 -8.61 8.74
C LEU A 21 5.89 -7.43 9.70
N ARG A 22 6.86 -6.55 9.48
CA ARG A 22 6.88 -5.23 10.13
C ARG A 22 5.61 -4.52 9.71
N ALA A 23 4.66 -4.45 10.63
CA ALA A 23 3.43 -3.70 10.48
C ALA A 23 3.83 -2.25 10.22
N ILE A 24 3.62 -1.76 9.00
CA ILE A 24 3.61 -0.31 8.76
C ILE A 24 2.25 0.18 9.28
N ALA A 25 2.14 0.19 10.61
CA ALA A 25 1.10 0.88 11.32
C ALA A 25 1.38 2.37 11.14
N ALA A 26 0.54 3.03 10.33
CA ALA A 26 0.62 4.45 10.00
C ALA A 26 1.99 4.88 9.43
N ILE A 27 2.01 5.29 8.17
CA ILE A 27 3.09 6.16 7.70
C ILE A 27 2.98 7.44 8.54
N ASP A 28 3.76 7.49 9.63
CA ASP A 28 4.02 8.67 10.45
C ASP A 28 4.51 9.79 9.53
N ASP A 29 4.17 11.04 9.83
CA ASP A 29 4.57 12.24 9.07
C ASP A 29 6.11 12.41 8.98
N SER A 30 6.88 11.53 9.64
CA SER A 30 8.34 11.44 9.64
C SER A 30 8.94 10.40 8.69
N VAL A 31 8.14 9.57 8.01
CA VAL A 31 8.68 8.67 6.97
C VAL A 31 9.07 9.53 5.77
N ASP A 32 10.36 9.51 5.41
CA ASP A 32 10.84 10.19 4.21
C ASP A 32 9.99 9.72 3.03
N LEU A 33 9.21 10.65 2.47
CA LEU A 33 8.24 10.37 1.44
C LEU A 33 8.90 9.71 0.22
N ASP A 34 10.19 10.01 -0.01
CA ASP A 34 10.97 9.37 -1.05
C ASP A 34 11.20 7.88 -0.76
N GLU A 35 11.60 7.53 0.47
CA GLU A 35 11.81 6.13 0.86
C GLU A 35 10.53 5.29 0.69
N PHE A 36 9.38 5.84 1.11
CA PHE A 36 8.10 5.18 0.92
C PHE A 36 7.77 5.00 -0.57
N ARG A 37 7.91 6.06 -1.37
CA ARG A 37 7.62 6.03 -2.82
C ARG A 37 8.54 5.07 -3.57
N MET A 38 9.81 4.98 -3.17
CA MET A 38 10.80 4.14 -3.82
C MET A 38 10.63 2.66 -3.45
N PHE A 39 10.48 2.34 -2.17
CA PHE A 39 10.61 0.97 -1.66
C PHE A 39 9.34 0.33 -1.12
N SER A 40 8.25 1.09 -0.93
CA SER A 40 7.01 0.56 -0.34
C SER A 40 5.78 0.70 -1.26
N PHE A 41 5.68 1.81 -2.00
CA PHE A 41 4.52 2.12 -2.84
C PHE A 41 4.30 1.07 -3.92
N LYS A 42 3.12 0.45 -3.90
CA LYS A 42 2.69 -0.67 -4.76
C LYS A 42 3.60 -1.90 -4.71
N ILE A 43 4.45 -2.01 -3.68
CA ILE A 43 5.30 -3.17 -3.40
C ILE A 43 4.69 -3.98 -2.26
N LEU A 44 4.41 -3.34 -1.13
CA LEU A 44 3.85 -3.99 0.04
C LEU A 44 2.35 -4.28 -0.14
N PRO A 45 1.84 -5.45 0.28
CA PRO A 45 0.44 -5.81 0.11
C PRO A 45 -0.51 -4.95 0.95
N CYS A 46 -1.68 -4.64 0.41
CA CYS A 46 -2.72 -3.92 1.14
C CYS A 46 -3.32 -4.81 2.22
N SER A 47 -3.36 -4.32 3.47
CA SER A 47 -3.95 -4.99 4.62
C SER A 47 -5.38 -4.55 4.95
N ARG A 48 -5.96 -3.63 4.16
CA ARG A 48 -7.33 -3.14 4.38
C ARG A 48 -8.31 -4.28 4.18
N ARG A 49 -9.18 -4.49 5.17
CA ARG A 49 -10.21 -5.53 5.16
C ARG A 49 -11.46 -5.15 4.37
N THR A 50 -11.68 -3.86 4.14
CA THR A 50 -12.85 -3.34 3.43
C THR A 50 -12.54 -3.04 1.97
N SER A 51 -13.56 -3.19 1.13
CA SER A 51 -13.52 -2.75 -0.27
C SER A 51 -13.23 -1.26 -0.33
N HIS A 52 -12.28 -0.89 -1.17
CA HIS A 52 -11.92 0.50 -1.42
C HIS A 52 -11.38 0.61 -2.84
N ASP A 53 -11.22 1.84 -3.30
CA ASP A 53 -10.58 2.10 -4.57
C ASP A 53 -9.08 1.74 -4.50
N TRP A 54 -8.73 0.71 -5.27
CA TRP A 54 -7.36 0.19 -5.37
C TRP A 54 -6.45 1.10 -6.19
N THR A 55 -7.01 2.00 -7.02
CA THR A 55 -6.21 2.93 -7.83
C THR A 55 -5.60 4.04 -6.98
N SER A 56 -6.34 4.52 -5.96
CA SER A 56 -5.84 5.47 -4.95
C SER A 56 -5.11 4.82 -3.76
N CYS A 57 -5.21 3.49 -3.59
CA CYS A 57 -4.50 2.78 -2.53
C CYS A 57 -2.98 2.74 -2.80
N PRO A 58 -2.12 3.17 -1.86
CA PRO A 58 -0.67 3.14 -2.08
C PRO A 58 -0.04 1.73 -1.95
N PHE A 59 -0.82 0.75 -1.51
CA PHE A 59 -0.38 -0.63 -1.32
C PHE A 59 -0.85 -1.54 -2.45
N ALA A 60 -0.21 -2.70 -2.56
CA ALA A 60 -0.39 -3.63 -3.65
C ALA A 60 -1.65 -4.48 -3.51
N HIS A 61 -2.38 -4.67 -4.62
CA HIS A 61 -3.55 -5.53 -4.72
C HIS A 61 -3.32 -6.74 -5.65
N PRO A 62 -3.98 -7.89 -5.44
CA PRO A 62 -3.88 -9.02 -6.35
C PRO A 62 -4.37 -8.67 -7.76
N GLY A 63 -3.55 -8.94 -8.77
CA GLY A 63 -3.93 -8.77 -10.18
C GLY A 63 -3.85 -7.35 -10.73
N GLU A 64 -3.49 -6.35 -9.92
CA GLU A 64 -3.33 -4.98 -10.41
C GLU A 64 -2.13 -4.83 -11.37
N LYS A 65 -2.27 -3.97 -12.39
CA LYS A 65 -1.17 -3.64 -13.32
C LYS A 65 -0.08 -2.77 -12.65
N ALA A 66 -0.43 -2.04 -11.58
CA ALA A 66 0.47 -1.09 -10.91
C ALA A 66 1.43 -1.73 -9.89
N ARG A 67 1.35 -3.05 -9.64
CA ARG A 67 2.21 -3.73 -8.66
C ARG A 67 3.67 -3.66 -9.08
N ARG A 68 4.53 -3.30 -8.13
CA ARG A 68 5.97 -3.15 -8.29
C ARG A 68 6.75 -4.23 -7.54
N ARG A 69 8.02 -4.39 -7.91
CA ARG A 69 9.02 -5.23 -7.22
C ARG A 69 9.98 -4.33 -6.45
N ASP A 70 10.43 -4.74 -5.26
CA ASP A 70 11.40 -3.98 -4.46
C ASP A 70 12.74 -3.87 -5.22
N PRO A 71 13.19 -2.65 -5.58
CA PRO A 71 14.47 -2.44 -6.27
C PRO A 71 15.70 -2.94 -5.51
N ARG A 72 15.61 -3.08 -4.18
CA ARG A 72 16.71 -3.58 -3.33
C ARG A 72 16.86 -5.10 -3.41
N LEU A 73 15.77 -5.80 -3.73
CA LEU A 73 15.75 -7.27 -3.85
C LEU A 73 15.88 -7.72 -5.31
N PHE A 74 15.39 -6.92 -6.25
CA PHE A 74 15.37 -7.24 -7.67
C PHE A 74 16.04 -6.12 -8.46
N SER A 75 17.19 -6.41 -9.06
CA SER A 75 17.82 -5.51 -10.02
C SER A 75 17.11 -5.64 -11.38
N TYR A 76 16.55 -4.54 -11.87
CA TYR A 76 15.96 -4.45 -13.20
C TYR A 76 16.28 -3.09 -13.81
N LEU A 77 16.29 -3.04 -15.14
CA LEU A 77 16.48 -1.80 -15.88
C LEU A 77 15.16 -1.03 -15.96
N ALA A 78 15.23 0.29 -16.12
CA ALA A 78 14.07 1.13 -16.40
C ALA A 78 13.48 0.95 -17.82
N VAL A 79 13.90 -0.11 -18.53
CA VAL A 79 13.44 -0.46 -19.87
C VAL A 79 12.36 -1.55 -19.73
N PRO A 80 11.17 -1.38 -20.33
CA PRO A 80 10.16 -2.40 -20.35
C PRO A 80 10.69 -3.71 -20.94
N CYS A 81 10.33 -4.83 -20.31
CA CYS A 81 10.70 -6.16 -20.81
C CYS A 81 9.99 -6.43 -22.15
N PRO A 82 10.69 -6.82 -23.22
CA PRO A 82 10.07 -7.11 -24.51
C PRO A 82 9.11 -8.31 -24.46
N ASP A 83 9.35 -9.24 -23.54
CA ASP A 83 8.53 -10.44 -23.34
C ASP A 83 7.35 -10.22 -22.39
N VAL A 84 7.09 -8.97 -21.95
CA VAL A 84 5.97 -8.70 -21.05
C VAL A 84 4.66 -9.01 -21.77
N LYS A 85 3.97 -10.06 -21.33
CA LYS A 85 2.63 -10.37 -21.82
C LYS A 85 1.67 -9.31 -21.33
N GLN A 86 1.17 -8.47 -22.25
CA GLN A 86 0.08 -7.57 -21.94
C GLN A 86 -1.15 -8.41 -21.61
N ARG A 87 -1.71 -8.22 -20.41
CA ARG A 87 -3.07 -8.73 -20.14
C ARG A 87 -4.05 -7.85 -20.91
N PRO A 88 -4.95 -8.44 -21.72
CA PRO A 88 -6.04 -7.70 -22.34
C PRO A 88 -6.80 -6.94 -21.25
N ASP A 89 -7.14 -5.70 -21.56
CA ASP A 89 -7.89 -4.77 -20.71
C ASP A 89 -9.36 -5.15 -20.53
#